data_AF-A0A7S1B0G5-F1
#
_entry.id   AF-A0A7S1B0G5-F1
#
_cell.length_a   1.000
_cell.length_b   1.000
_cell.length_c   1.000
_cell.angle_alpha   90.00
_cell.angle_beta   90.00
_cell.angle_gamma   90.00
#
_symmetry.space_group_name_H-M   'P 1'
#
loop_
_entity.id
_entity.type
_entity.pdbx_description
1 polymer ?
#
loop_
_entity_poly.entity_id
_entity_poly.type
_entity_poly.pdbx_seq_one_letter_code
_entity_poly.pdbx_strand_id
1 'polypeptide(L)'
;DQMLEGATCVICQEIIHRATSVLPCLHSFCSSCLGRWLRKPETGSCPTCRGSLTGVSRNHVLEGIIDGVLKAYPGRVRDPKQIAELDEQDLLHQSEYDVSKLRPDLARRAGVPLGPARRASDDEDTDAERSDSGSDRSRSGSESRPTAIFAAPAVPAPPCFHCRGPSMNTLEEAVAGMASRPTDATNLAQRALQGNAFERGVVEEWLTSRAQTMQTALLSLLAEPNPTGVPPVNVILERLHPDGTGPALPATGTWANLRACRSCGSCVLSSLVYTLRERIPAAELPARAQGRETCWYGRNCRTQRTRPAHAARLNHICNGTR
;
A
#
# COMPACT_ATOMS: atom_id res chain seq x y z
N ASP A 1 -26.04 7.18 -11.94
CA ASP A 1 -25.78 8.61 -12.16
C ASP A 1 -24.28 8.82 -12.08
N GLN A 2 -23.61 8.74 -13.24
CA GLN A 2 -22.14 8.64 -13.33
C GLN A 2 -21.44 9.91 -12.80
N MET A 3 -22.18 11.02 -12.69
CA MET A 3 -21.68 12.32 -12.22
C MET A 3 -21.46 12.38 -10.70
N LEU A 4 -22.06 11.49 -9.90
CA LEU A 4 -22.00 11.52 -8.43
C LEU A 4 -21.01 10.52 -7.82
N GLU A 5 -20.42 9.65 -8.64
CA GLU A 5 -19.63 8.49 -8.19
C GLU A 5 -18.39 8.90 -7.36
N GLY A 6 -17.80 10.06 -7.64
CA GLY A 6 -16.69 10.63 -6.86
C GLY A 6 -17.08 11.37 -5.58
N ALA A 7 -18.37 11.68 -5.38
CA ALA A 7 -18.88 12.44 -4.24
C ALA A 7 -19.64 11.56 -3.23
N THR A 8 -19.84 10.27 -3.51
CA THR A 8 -20.55 9.33 -2.64
C THR A 8 -19.60 8.54 -1.74
N CYS A 9 -19.97 8.34 -0.48
CA CYS A 9 -19.19 7.55 0.46
C CYS A 9 -19.50 6.06 0.30
N VAL A 10 -18.51 5.22 0.02
CA VAL A 10 -18.74 3.76 -0.14
C VAL A 10 -19.14 3.02 1.15
N ILE A 11 -19.05 3.68 2.31
CA ILE A 11 -19.45 3.10 3.61
C ILE A 11 -20.96 3.27 3.84
N CYS A 12 -21.47 4.50 3.72
CA CYS A 12 -22.89 4.79 3.96
C CYS A 12 -23.72 4.94 2.68
N GLN A 13 -23.07 4.91 1.50
CA GLN A 13 -23.67 5.04 0.16
C GLN A 13 -24.37 6.39 -0.12
N GLU A 14 -24.14 7.39 0.73
CA GLU A 14 -24.69 8.75 0.62
C GLU A 14 -23.60 9.78 0.25
N ILE A 15 -23.98 10.99 -0.20
CA ILE A 15 -23.05 12.10 -0.54
C ILE A 15 -22.16 12.44 0.64
N ILE A 16 -20.83 12.39 0.49
CA ILE A 16 -19.86 12.53 1.59
C ILE A 16 -20.14 13.77 2.47
N HIS A 17 -20.21 13.57 3.78
CA HIS A 17 -20.27 14.65 4.78
C HIS A 17 -18.92 14.76 5.48
N ARG A 18 -18.36 15.97 5.57
CA ARG A 18 -17.01 16.24 6.13
C ARG A 18 -15.95 15.36 5.49
N ALA A 19 -15.57 15.70 4.26
CA ALA A 19 -14.77 14.85 3.40
C ALA A 19 -13.36 14.59 3.99
N THR A 20 -13.04 13.32 4.20
CA THR A 20 -11.76 12.88 4.75
C THR A 20 -11.12 11.81 3.88
N SER A 21 -9.86 12.02 3.51
CA SER A 21 -9.05 11.14 2.67
C SER A 21 -8.08 10.29 3.49
N VAL A 22 -7.94 9.02 3.12
CA VAL A 22 -6.95 8.10 3.72
C VAL A 22 -5.60 8.21 2.99
N LEU A 23 -4.51 8.41 3.72
CA LEU A 23 -3.15 8.44 3.17
C LEU A 23 -2.52 7.04 3.18
N PRO A 24 -1.77 6.65 2.12
CA PRO A 24 -1.42 7.43 0.92
C PRO A 24 -2.40 7.26 -0.25
N CYS A 25 -3.45 6.43 -0.11
CA CYS A 25 -4.29 6.02 -1.24
C CYS A 25 -5.33 7.05 -1.72
N LEU A 26 -5.52 8.15 -0.98
CA LEU A 26 -6.44 9.27 -1.24
C LEU A 26 -7.93 8.91 -1.43
N HIS A 27 -8.35 7.70 -1.07
CA HIS A 27 -9.78 7.36 -1.03
C HIS A 27 -10.49 8.18 0.04
N SER A 28 -11.62 8.80 -0.35
CA SER A 28 -12.37 9.74 0.46
C SER A 28 -13.67 9.14 1.01
N PHE A 29 -14.01 9.52 2.24
CA PHE A 29 -15.21 9.03 2.95
C PHE A 29 -15.79 10.15 3.81
N CYS A 30 -16.97 9.92 4.41
CA CYS A 30 -17.40 10.77 5.52
C CYS A 30 -16.43 10.59 6.69
N SER A 31 -16.03 11.68 7.34
CA SER A 31 -15.13 11.65 8.50
C SER A 31 -15.63 10.69 9.59
N SER A 32 -16.90 10.80 10.00
CA SER A 32 -17.51 9.91 11.00
C SER A 32 -17.54 8.43 10.57
N CYS A 33 -17.82 8.15 9.30
CA CYS A 33 -17.83 6.79 8.76
C CYS A 33 -16.43 6.15 8.78
N LEU A 34 -15.41 6.93 8.39
CA LEU A 34 -14.03 6.48 8.44
C LEU A 34 -13.55 6.30 9.90
N GLY A 35 -13.89 7.23 10.80
CA GLY A 35 -13.59 7.11 12.22
C GLY A 35 -14.18 5.84 12.85
N ARG A 36 -15.45 5.53 12.55
CA ARG A 36 -16.11 4.30 13.01
C ARG A 36 -15.45 3.04 12.45
N TRP A 37 -15.00 3.07 11.19
CA TRP A 37 -14.24 1.98 10.59
C TRP A 37 -12.92 1.76 11.33
N LEU A 38 -12.09 2.79 11.46
CA LEU A 38 -10.76 2.68 12.09
C LEU A 38 -10.80 2.30 13.57
N ARG A 39 -11.93 2.53 14.25
CA ARG A 39 -12.11 2.12 15.66
C ARG A 39 -12.13 0.60 15.85
N LYS A 40 -12.54 -0.20 14.85
CA LYS A 40 -12.65 -1.66 15.07
C LYS A 40 -11.25 -2.28 15.19
N PRO A 41 -10.99 -3.18 16.16
CA PRO A 41 -9.65 -3.69 16.47
C PRO A 41 -8.92 -4.28 15.26
N GLU A 42 -9.71 -4.90 14.39
CA GLU A 42 -9.33 -5.73 13.25
C GLU A 42 -9.02 -4.89 11.99
N THR A 43 -9.40 -3.61 11.99
CA THR A 43 -9.37 -2.75 10.81
C THR A 43 -8.39 -1.60 11.00
N GLY A 44 -7.23 -1.76 10.37
CA GLY A 44 -6.15 -0.76 10.29
C GLY A 44 -5.80 -0.42 8.84
N SER A 45 -6.81 -0.41 7.95
CA SER A 45 -6.62 -0.23 6.52
C SER A 45 -7.74 0.57 5.87
N CYS A 46 -7.47 1.12 4.69
CA CYS A 46 -8.47 1.83 3.89
C CYS A 46 -9.68 0.94 3.56
N PRO A 47 -10.92 1.39 3.75
CA PRO A 47 -12.13 0.62 3.42
C PRO A 47 -12.22 0.19 1.95
N THR A 48 -11.67 1.02 1.04
CA THR A 48 -11.75 0.77 -0.42
C THR A 48 -10.64 -0.16 -0.89
N CYS A 49 -9.37 0.20 -0.68
CA CYS A 49 -8.24 -0.55 -1.23
C CYS A 49 -7.60 -1.53 -0.25
N ARG A 50 -7.97 -1.48 1.05
CA ARG A 50 -7.36 -2.28 2.14
C ARG A 50 -5.85 -2.05 2.32
N GLY A 51 -5.31 -1.00 1.70
CA GLY A 51 -3.94 -0.57 1.93
C GLY A 51 -3.74 -0.07 3.36
N SER A 52 -2.54 -0.24 3.88
CA SER A 52 -2.15 0.28 5.19
C SER A 52 -2.26 1.80 5.19
N LEU A 53 -2.89 2.36 6.21
CA LEU A 53 -2.95 3.81 6.39
C LEU A 53 -1.69 4.34 7.08
N THR A 54 -1.21 5.48 6.60
CA THR A 54 -0.17 6.28 7.26
C THR A 54 -0.73 7.53 7.93
N GLY A 55 -2.02 7.78 7.76
CA GLY A 55 -2.72 8.93 8.32
C GLY A 55 -4.02 9.20 7.57
N VAL A 56 -4.71 10.24 8.00
CA VAL A 56 -5.88 10.77 7.30
C VAL A 56 -5.75 12.29 7.22
N SER A 57 -6.40 12.89 6.22
CA SER A 57 -6.43 14.34 6.07
C SER A 57 -7.82 14.77 5.62
N ARG A 58 -8.25 15.95 6.06
CA ARG A 58 -9.42 16.62 5.48
C ARG A 58 -9.17 16.92 4.01
N ASN A 59 -10.23 16.85 3.21
CA ASN A 59 -10.19 17.13 1.78
C ASN A 59 -11.11 18.31 1.46
N HIS A 60 -10.61 19.53 1.70
CA HIS A 60 -11.36 20.77 1.47
C HIS A 60 -11.72 20.99 0.00
N VAL A 61 -10.89 20.51 -0.93
CA VAL A 61 -11.18 20.59 -2.37
C VAL A 61 -12.41 19.76 -2.70
N LEU A 62 -12.48 18.53 -2.20
CA LEU A 62 -13.64 17.67 -2.40
C LEU A 62 -14.89 18.22 -1.70
N GLU A 63 -14.73 18.85 -0.54
CA GLU A 63 -15.82 19.53 0.17
C GLU A 63 -16.44 20.65 -0.69
N GLY A 64 -15.62 21.49 -1.35
CA GLY A 64 -16.11 22.49 -2.29
C GLY A 64 -16.79 21.90 -3.55
N ILE A 65 -16.31 20.75 -4.04
CA ILE A 65 -16.96 20.03 -5.15
C ILE A 65 -18.33 19.49 -4.70
N ILE A 66 -18.41 18.92 -3.49
CA ILE A 66 -19.66 18.41 -2.91
C ILE A 66 -20.68 19.54 -2.77
N ASP A 67 -20.27 20.73 -2.33
CA ASP A 67 -21.16 21.90 -2.27
C ASP A 67 -21.74 22.26 -3.64
N GLY A 68 -20.92 22.20 -4.69
CA GLY A 68 -21.37 22.39 -6.08
C GLY A 68 -22.36 21.31 -6.52
N VAL A 69 -22.09 20.05 -6.18
CA VAL A 69 -22.97 18.91 -6.44
C VAL A 69 -24.31 19.06 -5.74
N LEU A 70 -24.33 19.47 -4.47
CA LEU A 70 -25.56 19.65 -3.69
C LEU A 70 -26.40 20.82 -4.20
N LYS A 71 -25.77 21.89 -4.72
CA LYS A 71 -26.46 22.98 -5.41
C LYS A 71 -27.11 22.52 -6.72
N ALA A 72 -26.42 21.70 -7.50
CA ALA A 72 -26.94 21.17 -8.76
C ALA A 72 -28.02 20.10 -8.55
N TYR A 73 -27.95 19.34 -7.44
CA TYR A 73 -28.87 18.25 -7.12
C TYR A 73 -29.45 18.39 -5.70
N PRO A 74 -30.39 19.33 -5.46
CA PRO A 74 -30.95 19.58 -4.13
C PRO A 74 -31.64 18.36 -3.50
N GLY A 75 -32.20 17.46 -4.31
CA GLY A 75 -32.79 16.20 -3.84
C GLY A 75 -31.80 15.16 -3.31
N ARG A 76 -30.49 15.45 -3.35
CA ARG A 76 -29.41 14.63 -2.77
C ARG A 76 -28.86 15.21 -1.47
N VAL A 77 -29.38 16.36 -1.01
CA VAL A 77 -29.05 16.93 0.29
C VAL A 77 -29.55 15.97 1.38
N ARG A 78 -28.66 15.64 2.33
CA ARG A 78 -28.99 14.77 3.46
C ARG A 78 -29.98 15.45 4.40
N ASP A 79 -30.75 14.66 5.12
CA ASP A 79 -31.64 15.19 6.15
C ASP A 79 -30.81 15.87 7.26
N PRO A 80 -31.21 17.07 7.75
CA PRO A 80 -30.47 17.77 8.79
C PRO A 80 -30.26 16.98 10.08
N LYS A 81 -31.20 16.10 10.46
CA LYS A 81 -31.04 15.24 11.65
C LYS A 81 -29.94 14.22 11.43
N GLN A 82 -29.86 13.62 10.24
CA GLN A 82 -28.79 12.69 9.89
C GLN A 82 -27.41 13.37 9.90
N ILE A 83 -27.34 14.63 9.45
CA ILE A 83 -26.09 15.41 9.52
C ILE A 83 -25.69 15.62 10.98
N ALA A 84 -26.61 16.04 11.85
CA ALA A 84 -26.35 16.26 13.26
C ALA A 84 -25.89 14.97 13.97
N GLU A 85 -26.55 13.83 13.71
CA GLU A 85 -26.14 12.52 14.23
C GLU A 85 -24.72 12.13 13.77
N LEU A 86 -24.37 12.42 12.51
CA LEU A 86 -23.05 12.13 11.99
C LEU A 86 -21.96 12.99 12.62
N ASP A 87 -22.24 14.27 12.87
CA ASP A 87 -21.30 15.19 13.54
C ASP A 87 -21.11 14.83 15.01
N GLU A 88 -22.17 14.45 15.72
CA GLU A 88 -22.12 13.99 17.11
C GLU A 88 -21.23 12.73 17.25
N GLN A 89 -21.32 11.81 16.29
CA GLN A 89 -20.58 10.55 16.30
C GLN A 89 -19.19 10.66 15.66
N ASP A 90 -18.77 11.85 15.21
CA ASP A 90 -17.52 12.06 14.48
C ASP A 90 -16.29 12.15 15.39
N LEU A 91 -15.93 11.01 15.94
CA LEU A 91 -14.79 10.90 16.85
C LEU A 91 -13.45 11.21 16.15
N LEU A 92 -13.39 11.07 14.82
CA LEU A 92 -12.20 11.41 14.04
C LEU A 92 -12.04 12.92 13.90
N HIS A 93 -13.14 13.63 13.71
CA HIS A 93 -13.11 15.09 13.75
C HIS A 93 -12.79 15.60 15.15
N GLN A 94 -13.40 15.02 16.19
CA GLN A 94 -13.16 15.37 17.60
C GLN A 94 -11.70 15.11 18.02
N SER A 95 -11.04 14.13 17.42
CA SER A 95 -9.62 13.84 17.65
C SER A 95 -8.68 14.67 16.76
N GLU A 96 -9.19 15.69 16.08
CA GLU A 96 -8.43 16.54 15.14
C GLU A 96 -7.75 15.74 14.02
N TYR A 97 -8.40 14.66 13.59
CA TYR A 97 -7.90 13.74 12.56
C TYR A 97 -6.61 13.00 12.95
N ASP A 98 -6.23 13.04 14.22
CA ASP A 98 -5.16 12.23 14.76
C ASP A 98 -5.65 10.79 15.01
N VAL A 99 -5.21 9.88 14.15
CA VAL A 99 -5.56 8.45 14.24
C VAL A 99 -4.94 7.80 15.48
N SER A 100 -3.83 8.32 16.00
CA SER A 100 -3.17 7.82 17.21
C SER A 100 -4.06 8.01 18.44
N LYS A 101 -4.80 9.11 18.51
CA LYS A 101 -5.76 9.39 19.60
C LYS A 101 -6.96 8.44 19.57
N LEU A 102 -7.35 7.96 18.39
CA LEU A 102 -8.43 6.98 18.23
C LEU A 102 -7.98 5.55 18.50
N ARG A 103 -6.73 5.22 18.11
CA ARG A 103 -6.14 3.88 18.18
C ARG A 103 -4.64 3.95 18.49
N PRO A 104 -4.26 4.05 19.77
CA PRO A 104 -2.86 4.11 20.20
C PRO A 104 -2.05 2.88 19.77
N ASP A 105 -2.71 1.72 19.67
CA ASP A 105 -2.14 0.45 19.25
C ASP A 105 -1.79 0.41 17.75
N LEU A 106 -2.50 1.17 16.92
CA LEU A 106 -2.25 1.27 15.49
C LEU A 106 -0.99 2.11 15.20
N ALA A 107 -0.79 3.20 15.96
CA ALA A 107 0.41 4.04 15.88
C ALA A 107 1.69 3.26 16.22
N ARG A 108 1.61 2.37 17.23
CA ARG A 108 2.74 1.52 17.65
C ARG A 108 3.11 0.44 16.61
N ARG A 109 2.17 -0.02 15.80
CA ARG A 109 2.40 -0.99 14.70
C ARG A 109 2.93 -0.33 13.41
N ALA A 110 2.66 0.95 13.20
CA ALA A 110 3.06 1.69 12.00
C ALA A 110 4.54 2.13 11.99
N GLY A 111 5.22 2.16 13.15
CA GLY A 111 6.65 2.51 13.24
C GLY A 111 6.99 3.95 12.82
N VAL A 112 5.99 4.78 12.58
CA VAL A 112 6.08 6.19 12.18
C VAL A 112 5.02 6.95 12.99
N PRO A 113 5.29 8.17 13.50
CA PRO A 113 4.27 8.95 14.17
C PRO A 113 3.11 9.22 13.20
N LEU A 114 1.94 8.65 13.49
CA LEU A 114 0.68 8.98 12.82
C LEU A 114 0.19 10.33 13.38
N GLY A 115 0.96 11.39 13.18
CA GLY A 115 0.59 12.75 13.56
C GLY A 115 -0.30 13.39 12.49
N PRO A 116 -0.98 14.51 12.81
CA PRO A 116 -1.70 15.28 11.80
C PRO A 116 -0.74 15.65 10.66
N ALA A 117 -1.23 15.62 9.42
CA ALA A 117 -0.47 16.14 8.28
C ALA A 117 0.02 17.54 8.65
N ARG A 118 1.34 17.74 8.68
CA ARG A 118 1.96 19.02 9.08
C ARG A 118 1.27 20.13 8.30
N ARG A 119 0.68 21.09 9.01
CA ARG A 119 0.19 22.32 8.39
C ARG A 119 1.40 23.01 7.76
N ALA A 120 1.36 23.19 6.45
CA ALA A 120 2.07 24.32 5.86
C ALA A 120 1.26 25.55 6.28
N SER A 121 1.78 26.30 7.24
CA SER A 121 1.29 27.63 7.57
C SER A 121 2.52 28.53 7.58
N ASP A 122 2.68 29.22 6.47
CA ASP A 122 2.84 30.67 6.32
C ASP A 122 3.73 31.39 7.35
N ASP A 123 4.66 32.14 6.77
CA ASP A 123 5.60 33.10 7.36
C ASP A 123 4.94 34.00 8.41
N GLU A 124 5.57 34.16 9.58
CA GLU A 124 5.70 35.47 10.25
C GLU A 124 6.99 35.49 11.09
N ASP A 125 7.83 36.48 10.79
CA ASP A 125 9.02 36.88 11.53
C ASP A 125 8.72 37.14 13.02
N THR A 126 9.67 36.83 13.89
CA THR A 126 9.99 37.71 15.02
C THR A 126 11.34 37.34 15.63
N ASP A 127 12.30 38.23 15.40
CA ASP A 127 13.57 38.33 16.10
C ASP A 127 13.36 38.50 17.60
N ALA A 128 14.12 37.76 18.41
CA ALA A 128 14.59 38.24 19.69
C ALA A 128 15.82 37.43 20.13
N GLU A 129 16.99 38.05 19.91
CA GLU A 129 18.24 37.66 20.53
C GLU A 129 18.23 37.81 22.06
N ARG A 130 19.22 37.12 22.67
CA ARG A 130 19.94 37.38 23.94
C ARG A 130 19.75 36.27 24.97
N SER A 131 20.71 35.93 25.82
CA SER A 131 22.16 36.15 25.89
C SER A 131 22.64 35.17 26.97
N ASP A 132 23.76 34.51 26.70
CA ASP A 132 24.86 34.15 27.61
C ASP A 132 24.69 34.44 29.11
N SER A 133 24.89 33.42 29.96
CA SER A 133 26.09 33.33 30.83
C SER A 133 25.94 32.36 32.02
N GLY A 134 26.89 31.43 32.11
CA GLY A 134 27.76 31.33 33.28
C GLY A 134 27.35 30.49 34.51
N SER A 135 28.15 29.45 34.73
CA SER A 135 28.65 28.92 36.03
C SER A 135 27.70 28.03 36.86
N ASP A 136 28.13 27.04 37.65
CA ASP A 136 29.36 26.26 37.86
C ASP A 136 28.97 25.22 38.96
N ARG A 137 29.78 24.15 39.12
CA ARG A 137 29.93 23.28 40.32
C ARG A 137 29.19 21.93 40.42
N SER A 138 29.90 20.91 39.95
CA SER A 138 30.50 19.79 40.70
C SER A 138 29.68 18.87 41.64
N ARG A 139 29.49 17.64 41.14
CA ARG A 139 29.81 16.28 41.70
C ARG A 139 29.25 15.85 43.08
N SER A 140 28.50 14.74 43.09
CA SER A 140 28.92 13.45 43.70
C SER A 140 27.92 12.29 43.49
N GLY A 141 28.45 11.07 43.25
CA GLY A 141 27.85 9.73 43.43
C GLY A 141 26.74 9.32 42.45
N SER A 142 26.60 8.10 41.94
CA SER A 142 27.30 6.82 42.08
C SER A 142 26.74 5.90 40.97
N GLU A 143 27.63 5.19 40.27
CA GLU A 143 27.44 3.87 39.62
C GLU A 143 26.13 3.56 38.86
N SER A 144 26.21 3.42 37.52
CA SER A 144 25.74 2.22 36.77
C SER A 144 25.81 2.36 35.24
N ARG A 145 26.60 1.46 34.62
CA ARG A 145 26.62 0.98 33.21
C ARG A 145 27.14 1.90 32.09
N PRO A 146 28.06 1.41 31.22
CA PRO A 146 28.44 2.12 30.01
C PRO A 146 27.42 1.82 28.90
N THR A 147 26.60 2.80 28.54
CA THR A 147 25.86 2.79 27.27
C THR A 147 26.19 4.06 26.50
N ALA A 148 27.32 4.04 25.82
CA ALA A 148 27.60 4.94 24.71
C ALA A 148 28.60 4.23 23.78
N ILE A 149 28.11 3.23 23.05
CA ILE A 149 28.69 2.98 21.73
C ILE A 149 28.32 4.22 20.95
N PHE A 150 29.29 5.09 20.67
CA PHE A 150 29.15 6.13 19.66
C PHE A 150 28.67 5.45 18.40
N ALA A 151 27.37 5.55 18.11
CA ALA A 151 26.84 5.10 16.84
C ALA A 151 27.56 5.93 15.78
N ALA A 152 28.40 5.26 14.99
CA ALA A 152 28.99 5.84 13.80
C ALA A 152 27.87 6.56 13.01
N PRO A 153 28.16 7.70 12.35
CA PRO A 153 27.16 8.39 11.54
C PRO A 153 26.55 7.37 10.57
N ALA A 154 25.25 7.13 10.74
CA ALA A 154 24.53 6.16 9.93
C ALA A 154 24.68 6.59 8.46
N VAL A 155 25.43 5.80 7.67
CA VAL A 155 25.55 6.02 6.23
C VAL A 155 24.11 6.11 5.69
N PRO A 156 23.73 7.22 5.04
CA PRO A 156 22.37 7.38 4.57
C PRO A 156 22.05 6.21 3.63
N ALA A 157 21.02 5.45 4.01
CA ALA A 157 20.61 4.28 3.26
C ALA A 157 20.37 4.68 1.79
N PRO A 158 20.90 3.94 0.82
CA PRO A 158 20.76 4.28 -0.59
C PRO A 158 19.28 4.46 -0.96
N PRO A 159 18.94 5.35 -1.90
CA PRO A 159 17.54 5.62 -2.22
C PRO A 159 16.91 4.44 -2.98
N CYS A 160 15.62 4.23 -2.74
CA CYS A 160 14.80 3.32 -3.52
C CYS A 160 14.74 3.79 -4.98
N PHE A 161 14.87 2.85 -5.92
CA PHE A 161 14.82 3.10 -7.37
C PHE A 161 13.56 3.86 -7.82
N HIS A 162 12.45 3.69 -7.09
CA HIS A 162 11.16 4.29 -7.43
C HIS A 162 10.77 5.43 -6.50
N CYS A 163 10.53 5.16 -5.21
CA CYS A 163 9.98 6.21 -4.33
C CYS A 163 11.02 7.15 -3.75
N ARG A 164 12.31 6.99 -4.06
CA ARG A 164 13.48 7.72 -3.52
C ARG A 164 13.69 7.69 -2.00
N GLY A 165 12.73 7.18 -1.24
CA GLY A 165 12.88 6.91 0.20
C GLY A 165 13.95 5.86 0.50
N PRO A 166 14.30 5.65 1.79
CA PRO A 166 15.41 4.78 2.19
C PRO A 166 15.17 3.33 1.74
N SER A 167 16.21 2.71 1.19
CA SER A 167 16.24 1.29 0.82
C SER A 167 17.32 0.55 1.59
N MET A 168 17.01 -0.70 1.97
CA MET A 168 17.94 -1.53 2.75
C MET A 168 18.59 -2.62 1.90
N ASN A 169 17.86 -3.17 0.93
CA ASN A 169 18.28 -4.33 0.16
C ASN A 169 18.12 -4.09 -1.35
N THR A 170 18.92 -4.79 -2.14
CA THR A 170 18.65 -5.03 -3.56
C THR A 170 17.47 -6.00 -3.73
N LEU A 171 16.92 -6.09 -4.95
CA LEU A 171 15.86 -7.07 -5.24
C LEU A 171 16.36 -8.51 -5.08
N GLU A 172 17.60 -8.78 -5.45
CA GLU A 172 18.24 -10.09 -5.24
C GLU A 172 18.39 -10.43 -3.75
N GLU A 173 18.90 -9.50 -2.94
CA GLU A 173 19.02 -9.69 -1.48
C GLU A 173 17.65 -9.89 -0.83
N ALA A 174 16.61 -9.18 -1.31
CA ALA A 174 15.24 -9.37 -0.85
C ALA A 174 14.71 -10.77 -1.17
N VAL A 175 15.03 -11.30 -2.35
CA VAL A 175 14.67 -12.67 -2.77
C VAL A 175 15.46 -13.71 -1.98
N ALA A 176 16.77 -13.52 -1.81
CA ALA A 176 17.61 -14.40 -1.00
C ALA A 176 17.13 -14.48 0.46
N GLY A 177 16.67 -13.35 1.01
CA GLY A 177 16.08 -13.29 2.35
C GLY A 177 14.78 -14.08 2.53
N MET A 178 14.13 -14.55 1.45
CA MET A 178 12.96 -15.44 1.54
C MET A 178 13.35 -16.90 1.84
N ALA A 179 14.59 -17.31 1.51
CA ALA A 179 15.08 -18.67 1.76
C ALA A 179 15.02 -19.03 3.26
N SER A 180 15.26 -18.05 4.12
CA SER A 180 15.28 -18.22 5.57
C SER A 180 13.86 -18.27 6.18
N ARG A 181 12.81 -17.91 5.43
CA ARG A 181 11.43 -17.77 5.92
C ARG A 181 10.42 -18.25 4.85
N PRO A 182 10.07 -19.55 4.82
CA PRO A 182 9.19 -20.12 3.80
C PRO A 182 7.80 -19.46 3.67
N THR A 183 7.30 -18.88 4.76
CA THR A 183 6.04 -18.13 4.79
C THR A 183 6.07 -16.87 3.90
N ASP A 184 7.24 -16.27 3.69
CA ASP A 184 7.39 -15.07 2.87
C ASP A 184 7.08 -15.37 1.40
N ALA A 185 7.52 -16.52 0.87
CA ALA A 185 7.21 -16.96 -0.49
C ALA A 185 5.70 -17.22 -0.67
N THR A 186 5.07 -17.83 0.33
CA THR A 186 3.62 -18.10 0.33
C THR A 186 2.83 -16.79 0.33
N ASN A 187 3.19 -15.85 1.21
CA ASN A 187 2.55 -14.53 1.29
C ASN A 187 2.74 -13.72 0.01
N LEU A 188 3.93 -13.79 -0.59
CA LEU A 188 4.22 -13.14 -1.87
C LEU A 188 3.33 -13.69 -2.99
N ALA A 189 3.23 -15.01 -3.13
CA ALA A 189 2.36 -15.65 -4.11
C ALA A 189 0.88 -15.32 -3.87
N GLN A 190 0.45 -15.31 -2.61
CA GLN A 190 -0.92 -14.94 -2.25
C GLN A 190 -1.23 -13.49 -2.65
N ARG A 191 -0.29 -12.55 -2.47
CA ARG A 191 -0.44 -11.16 -2.91
C ARG A 191 -0.45 -11.04 -4.44
N ALA A 192 0.53 -11.67 -5.10
CA ALA A 192 0.71 -11.62 -6.55
C ALA A 192 -0.51 -12.11 -7.32
N LEU A 193 -1.15 -13.16 -6.82
CA LEU A 193 -2.30 -13.82 -7.44
C LEU A 193 -3.63 -13.44 -6.77
N GLN A 194 -3.69 -12.28 -6.10
CA GLN A 194 -4.92 -11.71 -5.53
C GLN A 194 -5.70 -12.65 -4.58
N GLY A 195 -4.98 -13.51 -3.86
CA GLY A 195 -5.53 -14.51 -2.96
C GLY A 195 -6.18 -15.70 -3.68
N ASN A 196 -5.95 -15.86 -4.98
CA ASN A 196 -6.45 -16.98 -5.77
C ASN A 196 -5.65 -18.25 -5.43
N ALA A 197 -6.20 -19.09 -4.55
CA ALA A 197 -5.57 -20.34 -4.13
C ALA A 197 -5.40 -21.33 -5.30
N PHE A 198 -6.28 -21.29 -6.31
CA PHE A 198 -6.17 -22.16 -7.48
C PHE A 198 -4.93 -21.83 -8.30
N GLU A 199 -4.76 -20.56 -8.69
CA GLU A 199 -3.60 -20.12 -9.48
C GLU A 199 -2.30 -20.25 -8.71
N ARG A 200 -2.32 -20.00 -7.39
CA ARG A 200 -1.16 -20.26 -6.51
C ARG A 200 -0.75 -21.72 -6.57
N GLY A 201 -1.71 -22.63 -6.44
CA GLY A 201 -1.45 -24.07 -6.54
C GLY A 201 -0.90 -24.48 -7.91
N VAL A 202 -1.30 -23.80 -9.00
CA VAL A 202 -0.74 -24.07 -10.34
C VAL A 202 0.75 -23.70 -10.40
N VAL A 203 1.12 -22.54 -9.86
CA VAL A 203 2.54 -22.11 -9.80
C VAL A 203 3.35 -23.06 -8.93
N GLU A 204 2.84 -23.43 -7.75
CA GLU A 204 3.51 -24.36 -6.82
C GLU A 204 3.71 -25.74 -7.44
N GLU A 205 2.70 -26.27 -8.14
CA GLU A 205 2.78 -27.54 -8.87
C GLU A 205 3.82 -27.49 -9.99
N TRP A 206 3.83 -26.41 -10.79
CA TRP A 206 4.79 -26.23 -11.87
C TRP A 206 6.24 -26.09 -11.35
N LEU A 207 6.45 -25.31 -10.28
CA LEU A 207 7.76 -25.19 -9.63
C LEU A 207 8.26 -26.55 -9.11
N THR A 208 7.37 -27.32 -8.48
CA THR A 208 7.67 -28.66 -7.97
C THR A 208 8.06 -29.61 -9.10
N SER A 209 7.34 -29.58 -10.23
CA SER A 209 7.63 -30.42 -11.41
C SER A 209 9.02 -30.18 -12.02
N ARG A 210 9.60 -28.99 -11.79
CA ARG A 210 10.92 -28.59 -12.28
C ARG A 210 12.01 -28.64 -11.21
N ALA A 211 11.69 -29.16 -10.02
CA ALA A 211 12.58 -29.11 -8.85
C ALA A 211 13.12 -27.70 -8.55
N GLN A 212 12.31 -26.67 -8.79
CA GLN A 212 12.65 -25.27 -8.56
C GLN A 212 11.89 -24.72 -7.34
N THR A 213 12.48 -23.73 -6.69
CA THR A 213 11.81 -22.95 -5.66
C THR A 213 11.31 -21.63 -6.23
N MET A 214 10.36 -20.98 -5.54
CA MET A 214 9.92 -19.62 -5.88
C MET A 214 11.11 -18.65 -5.94
N GLN A 215 12.07 -18.81 -5.02
CA GLN A 215 13.27 -17.99 -4.97
C GLN A 215 14.13 -18.16 -6.22
N THR A 216 14.46 -19.39 -6.61
CA THR A 216 15.29 -19.65 -7.79
C THR A 216 14.62 -19.12 -9.06
N ALA A 217 13.31 -19.31 -9.20
CA ALA A 217 12.55 -18.78 -10.34
C ALA A 217 12.55 -17.25 -10.38
N LEU A 218 12.40 -16.58 -9.23
CA LEU A 218 12.47 -15.12 -9.14
C LEU A 218 13.87 -14.57 -9.44
N LEU A 219 14.93 -15.23 -8.99
CA LEU A 219 16.30 -14.85 -9.32
C LEU A 219 16.56 -14.94 -10.82
N SER A 220 16.10 -16.01 -11.48
CA SER A 220 16.18 -16.13 -12.94
C SER A 220 15.42 -15.01 -13.66
N LEU A 221 14.21 -14.66 -13.20
CA LEU A 221 13.45 -13.54 -13.75
C LEU A 221 14.09 -12.17 -13.47
N LEU A 222 14.78 -11.99 -12.34
CA LEU A 222 15.51 -10.75 -12.06
C LEU A 222 16.75 -10.60 -12.93
N ALA A 223 17.41 -11.70 -13.28
CA ALA A 223 18.59 -11.68 -14.15
C ALA A 223 18.23 -11.22 -15.58
N GLU A 224 17.10 -11.70 -16.10
CA GLU A 224 16.59 -11.32 -17.43
C GLU A 224 15.06 -11.13 -17.40
N PRO A 225 14.56 -9.96 -16.95
CA PRO A 225 13.12 -9.72 -16.78
C PRO A 225 12.39 -9.62 -18.13
N ASN A 226 13.03 -9.01 -19.12
CA ASN A 226 12.46 -8.76 -20.45
C ASN A 226 13.34 -9.38 -21.56
N PRO A 227 13.35 -10.72 -21.72
CA PRO A 227 14.04 -11.36 -22.83
C PRO A 227 13.48 -10.89 -24.18
N THR A 228 14.33 -10.86 -25.20
CA THR A 228 13.92 -10.48 -26.56
C THR A 228 12.81 -11.39 -27.08
N GLY A 229 11.73 -10.80 -27.60
CA GLY A 229 10.59 -11.54 -28.15
C GLY A 229 9.57 -12.03 -27.12
N VAL A 230 9.80 -11.80 -25.82
CA VAL A 230 8.83 -12.10 -24.75
C VAL A 230 8.16 -10.79 -24.30
N PRO A 231 6.83 -10.76 -24.07
CA PRO A 231 6.17 -9.58 -23.54
C PRO A 231 6.83 -9.07 -22.24
N PRO A 232 7.05 -7.76 -22.10
CA PRO A 232 7.73 -7.20 -20.94
C PRO A 232 6.91 -7.42 -19.67
N VAL A 233 7.60 -7.54 -18.53
CA VAL A 233 6.95 -7.65 -17.23
C VAL A 233 6.12 -6.40 -16.97
N ASN A 234 4.82 -6.56 -16.77
CA ASN A 234 3.94 -5.47 -16.37
C ASN A 234 4.04 -5.23 -14.85
N VAL A 235 4.92 -4.32 -14.45
CA VAL A 235 5.13 -3.96 -13.04
C VAL A 235 4.08 -2.97 -12.57
N ILE A 236 3.29 -3.37 -11.57
CA ILE A 236 2.29 -2.52 -10.94
C ILE A 236 2.85 -1.96 -9.63
N LEU A 237 3.14 -0.66 -9.61
CA LEU A 237 3.57 0.06 -8.41
C LEU A 237 2.39 0.84 -7.82
N GLU A 238 2.16 0.68 -6.51
CA GLU A 238 1.05 1.33 -5.80
C GLU A 238 1.33 2.81 -5.50
N ARG A 239 2.60 3.23 -5.48
CA ARG A 239 3.01 4.61 -5.26
C ARG A 239 3.43 5.25 -6.58
N LEU A 240 3.04 6.51 -6.77
CA LEU A 240 3.58 7.34 -7.85
C LEU A 240 5.04 7.68 -7.55
N HIS A 241 5.86 7.81 -8.58
CA HIS A 241 7.22 8.33 -8.45
C HIS A 241 7.14 9.81 -8.00
N PRO A 242 8.07 10.32 -7.17
CA PRO A 242 8.07 11.73 -6.74
C PRO A 242 7.98 12.73 -7.89
N ASP A 243 8.64 12.43 -9.02
CA ASP A 243 8.66 13.29 -10.22
C ASP A 243 7.46 13.07 -11.16
N GLY A 244 6.45 12.30 -10.73
CA GLY A 244 5.28 11.95 -11.56
C GLY A 244 5.58 11.01 -12.73
N THR A 245 6.84 10.58 -12.90
CA THR A 245 7.27 9.65 -13.94
C THR A 245 6.96 8.19 -13.58
N GLY A 246 6.99 7.31 -14.60
CA GLY A 246 6.80 5.87 -14.41
C GLY A 246 7.95 5.20 -13.62
N PRO A 247 7.88 3.87 -13.41
CA PRO A 247 8.96 3.13 -12.78
C PRO A 247 10.28 3.35 -13.51
N ALA A 248 11.34 3.74 -12.79
CA ALA A 248 12.71 3.81 -13.34
C ALA A 248 13.34 2.41 -13.45
N LEU A 249 12.65 1.48 -14.12
CA LEU A 249 13.13 0.11 -14.35
C LEU A 249 13.93 0.05 -15.66
N PRO A 250 15.12 -0.57 -15.67
CA PRO A 250 15.86 -0.83 -16.89
C PRO A 250 15.00 -1.63 -17.88
N ALA A 251 14.90 -1.16 -19.12
CA ALA A 251 14.20 -1.89 -20.19
C ALA A 251 14.93 -3.19 -20.55
N THR A 252 16.26 -3.16 -20.50
CA THR A 252 17.16 -4.29 -20.77
C THR A 252 18.10 -4.50 -19.58
N GLY A 253 18.64 -5.72 -19.47
CA GLY A 253 19.58 -6.10 -18.41
C GLY A 253 18.90 -6.49 -17.10
N THR A 254 19.74 -6.70 -16.08
CA THR A 254 19.31 -7.28 -14.80
C THR A 254 18.62 -6.26 -13.89
N TRP A 255 17.60 -6.72 -13.17
CA TRP A 255 16.96 -6.01 -12.07
C TRP A 255 17.52 -6.42 -10.69
N ALA A 256 18.41 -7.41 -10.61
CA ALA A 256 18.95 -7.96 -9.36
C ALA A 256 19.51 -6.88 -8.42
N ASN A 257 20.28 -5.94 -8.99
CA ASN A 257 20.99 -4.90 -8.25
C ASN A 257 20.13 -3.66 -7.91
N LEU A 258 18.87 -3.62 -8.35
CA LEU A 258 18.00 -2.49 -8.06
C LEU A 258 17.69 -2.43 -6.58
N ARG A 259 18.01 -1.29 -5.96
CA ARG A 259 17.74 -1.05 -4.55
C ARG A 259 16.30 -0.58 -4.36
N ALA A 260 15.57 -1.26 -3.48
CA ALA A 260 14.15 -0.97 -3.29
C ALA A 260 13.77 -0.91 -1.81
N CYS A 261 12.87 0.00 -1.45
CA CYS A 261 12.18 -0.10 -0.16
C CYS A 261 11.28 -1.34 -0.16
N ARG A 262 10.92 -1.84 1.02
CA ARG A 262 10.11 -3.07 1.18
C ARG A 262 8.83 -3.09 0.33
N SER A 263 8.14 -1.94 0.23
CA SER A 263 6.87 -1.86 -0.50
C SER A 263 7.07 -1.83 -2.01
N CYS A 264 8.00 -1.03 -2.54
CA CYS A 264 8.28 -1.01 -3.98
C CYS A 264 8.87 -2.36 -4.44
N GLY A 265 9.80 -2.93 -3.67
CA GLY A 265 10.38 -4.24 -3.96
C GLY A 265 9.31 -5.33 -3.96
N SER A 266 8.42 -5.35 -2.97
CA SER A 266 7.32 -6.33 -2.93
C SER A 266 6.35 -6.19 -4.11
N CYS A 267 6.12 -4.99 -4.64
CA CYS A 267 5.33 -4.79 -5.85
C CYS A 267 6.01 -5.37 -7.10
N VAL A 268 7.32 -5.14 -7.26
CA VAL A 268 8.11 -5.74 -8.36
C VAL A 268 8.07 -7.26 -8.25
N LEU A 269 8.39 -7.81 -7.08
CA LEU A 269 8.39 -9.27 -6.88
C LEU A 269 7.00 -9.87 -7.09
N SER A 270 5.93 -9.21 -6.65
CA SER A 270 4.56 -9.67 -6.90
C SER A 270 4.22 -9.67 -8.39
N SER A 271 4.71 -8.67 -9.13
CA SER A 271 4.54 -8.60 -10.59
C SER A 271 5.32 -9.73 -11.29
N LEU A 272 6.53 -10.05 -10.82
CA LEU A 272 7.31 -11.17 -11.33
C LEU A 272 6.65 -12.52 -11.06
N VAL A 273 6.02 -12.75 -9.90
CA VAL A 273 5.27 -13.99 -9.64
C VAL A 273 4.05 -14.10 -10.56
N TYR A 274 3.35 -13.00 -10.82
CA TYR A 274 2.24 -13.00 -11.78
C TYR A 274 2.74 -13.33 -13.20
N THR A 275 3.84 -12.70 -13.63
CA THR A 275 4.45 -12.97 -14.93
C THR A 275 5.02 -14.39 -15.01
N LEU A 276 5.53 -14.96 -13.92
CA LEU A 276 5.96 -16.35 -13.87
C LEU A 276 4.81 -17.27 -14.29
N ARG A 277 3.62 -17.07 -13.71
CA ARG A 277 2.41 -17.81 -14.04
C ARG A 277 1.94 -17.58 -15.48
N GLU A 278 2.05 -16.34 -15.97
CA GLU A 278 1.68 -15.96 -17.34
C GLU A 278 2.59 -16.60 -18.40
N ARG A 279 3.88 -16.76 -18.10
CA ARG A 279 4.89 -17.33 -19.02
C ARG A 279 4.97 -18.86 -18.98
N ILE A 280 4.18 -19.55 -18.14
CA ILE A 280 4.13 -21.02 -18.17
C ILE A 280 3.58 -21.47 -19.52
N PRO A 281 4.32 -22.27 -20.33
CA PRO A 281 3.82 -22.79 -21.59
C PRO A 281 2.54 -23.60 -21.40
N ALA A 282 1.58 -23.50 -22.32
CA ALA A 282 0.30 -24.20 -22.19
C ALA A 282 0.45 -25.73 -22.05
N ALA A 283 1.47 -26.31 -22.70
CA ALA A 283 1.79 -27.73 -22.61
C ALA A 283 2.31 -28.17 -21.23
N GLU A 284 2.82 -27.24 -20.42
CA GLU A 284 3.34 -27.50 -19.08
C GLU A 284 2.35 -27.14 -17.97
N LEU A 285 1.17 -26.60 -18.32
CA LEU A 285 0.13 -26.34 -17.34
C LEU A 285 -0.47 -27.66 -16.85
N PRO A 286 -0.77 -27.78 -15.55
CA PRO A 286 -1.60 -28.88 -15.03
C PRO A 286 -2.92 -29.00 -15.79
N ALA A 287 -3.42 -30.22 -15.99
CA ALA A 287 -4.66 -30.46 -16.75
C ALA A 287 -5.85 -29.61 -16.26
N ARG A 288 -5.98 -29.42 -14.93
CA ARG A 288 -7.03 -28.58 -14.32
C ARG A 288 -6.96 -27.10 -14.71
N ALA A 289 -5.79 -26.61 -15.13
CA ALA A 289 -5.56 -25.20 -15.46
C ALA A 289 -5.69 -24.91 -16.96
N GLN A 290 -5.70 -25.94 -17.81
CA GLN A 290 -5.77 -25.85 -19.26
C GLN A 290 -7.22 -25.56 -19.73
N GLY A 291 -7.35 -24.88 -20.88
CA GLY A 291 -8.63 -24.72 -21.59
C GLY A 291 -9.71 -23.89 -20.86
N ARG A 292 -9.36 -23.17 -19.79
CA ARG A 292 -10.32 -22.37 -19.01
C ARG A 292 -10.68 -21.07 -19.73
N GLU A 293 -11.96 -20.74 -19.76
CA GLU A 293 -12.46 -19.46 -20.24
C GLU A 293 -11.90 -18.29 -19.42
N THR A 294 -11.64 -17.15 -20.06
CA THR A 294 -11.11 -15.96 -19.38
C THR A 294 -12.17 -15.33 -18.48
N CYS A 295 -11.77 -15.00 -17.24
CA CYS A 295 -12.63 -14.24 -16.36
C CYS A 295 -12.79 -12.83 -16.93
N TRP A 296 -14.04 -12.38 -17.01
CA TRP A 296 -14.37 -11.05 -17.48
C TRP A 296 -13.60 -9.93 -16.73
N TYR A 297 -13.43 -10.05 -15.42
CA TYR A 297 -12.68 -9.09 -14.60
C TYR A 297 -11.16 -9.38 -14.53
N GLY A 298 -10.71 -10.48 -15.14
CA GLY A 298 -9.33 -10.94 -15.17
C GLY A 298 -8.65 -10.91 -13.80
N ARG A 299 -7.41 -10.40 -13.78
CA ARG A 299 -6.60 -10.28 -12.57
C ARG A 299 -7.25 -9.44 -11.47
N ASN A 300 -8.19 -8.56 -11.80
CA ASN A 300 -8.87 -7.68 -10.84
C ASN A 300 -10.16 -8.30 -10.27
N CYS A 301 -10.51 -9.54 -10.64
CA CYS A 301 -11.70 -10.21 -10.14
C CYS A 301 -11.68 -10.35 -8.61
N ARG A 302 -12.63 -9.72 -7.90
CA ARG A 302 -12.71 -9.82 -6.43
C ARG A 302 -13.18 -11.20 -5.93
N THR A 303 -13.94 -11.92 -6.77
CA THR A 303 -14.54 -13.22 -6.46
C THR A 303 -13.52 -14.37 -6.49
N GLN A 304 -12.40 -14.19 -7.21
CA GLN A 304 -11.37 -15.22 -7.35
C GLN A 304 -10.74 -15.65 -6.01
N ARG A 305 -10.79 -14.78 -4.99
CA ARG A 305 -10.26 -15.07 -3.65
C ARG A 305 -11.22 -15.88 -2.78
N THR A 306 -12.51 -15.57 -2.85
CA THR A 306 -13.49 -16.06 -1.86
C THR A 306 -14.30 -17.24 -2.35
N ARG A 307 -14.31 -17.52 -3.66
CA ARG A 307 -15.06 -18.64 -4.25
C ARG A 307 -14.14 -19.58 -5.02
N PRO A 308 -13.66 -20.67 -4.39
CA PRO A 308 -12.75 -21.64 -5.03
C PRO A 308 -13.30 -22.21 -6.34
N ALA A 309 -14.60 -22.49 -6.42
CA ALA A 309 -15.24 -22.98 -7.65
C ALA A 309 -15.15 -21.97 -8.81
N HIS A 310 -15.25 -20.66 -8.52
CA HIS A 310 -15.08 -19.62 -9.55
C HIS A 310 -13.62 -19.54 -10.02
N ALA A 311 -12.67 -19.61 -9.09
CA ALA A 311 -11.25 -19.60 -9.38
C ALA A 311 -10.81 -20.83 -10.20
N ALA A 312 -11.39 -22.00 -9.93
CA ALA A 312 -11.12 -23.22 -10.70
C ALA A 312 -11.74 -23.18 -12.10
N ARG A 313 -12.92 -22.58 -12.27
CA ARG A 313 -13.63 -22.56 -13.56
C ARG A 313 -13.07 -21.56 -14.56
N LEU A 314 -12.64 -20.38 -14.11
CA LEU A 314 -12.23 -19.27 -14.97
C LEU A 314 -10.74 -18.94 -14.83
N ASN A 315 -10.11 -18.53 -15.92
CA ASN A 315 -8.73 -18.04 -15.95
C ASN A 315 -8.65 -16.57 -15.52
N HIS A 316 -7.89 -16.28 -14.47
CA HIS A 316 -7.64 -14.92 -13.97
C HIS A 316 -6.29 -14.35 -14.40
N ILE A 317 -5.49 -15.11 -15.14
CA ILE A 317 -4.21 -14.68 -15.72
C ILE A 317 -4.49 -13.95 -17.04
N CYS A 318 -5.15 -12.79 -16.93
CA CYS A 318 -5.50 -11.91 -18.04
C CYS A 318 -5.87 -10.49 -17.50
N ASN A 319 -5.90 -9.49 -18.39
CA ASN A 319 -6.20 -8.10 -18.01
C ASN A 319 -7.70 -7.80 -17.80
N GLY A 320 -8.59 -8.78 -18.00
CA GLY A 320 -10.05 -8.56 -18.03
C GLY A 320 -10.51 -7.93 -19.35
N THR A 321 -11.79 -8.04 -19.65
CA THR A 321 -12.39 -7.58 -20.93
C THR A 321 -13.49 -6.54 -20.77
N ARG A 322 -13.83 -6.09 -19.55
CA ARG A 322 -14.44 -4.77 -19.27
C ARG A 322 -13.92 -4.26 -17.92
#